data_AF-A0A0B1SQ09-F1
#
_entry.id   AF-A0A0B1SQ09-F1
#
_cell.length_a   1.000
_cell.length_b   1.000
_cell.length_c   1.000
_cell.angle_alpha   90.00
_cell.angle_beta   90.00
_cell.angle_gamma   90.00
#
_symmetry.space_group_name_H-M   'P 1'
#
loop_
_entity.id
_entity.type
_entity.pdbx_description
1 polymer ?
#
loop_
_entity_poly.entity_id
_entity_poly.type
_entity_poly.pdbx_seq_one_letter_code
_entity_poly.pdbx_strand_id
1 'polypeptide(L)'
;MRSTSLRSPFLQLAARYPTEYRRALADFDSEEEEELVVELESLEIRVYNRDTSMRPDANRLQLTGEEENIVDEIPVCGDAGTLIIGAENKPRKIEYLTFTPDSLKHIGRQAAGELREKYTQTGENYNLAFKMINSDTKLVKTVLHSHGFTQCSRKNPSFNILWCGSSVRATHMRSIQPWQRINQFPRSTELTRKDKLYDNLARSAALFGDAYSFIPDYFVTPRDVSMMETAMEQSMSDLTFIVKPVGSSQGKGIFFANKPQEVPQTEPLLVSRYIENPLLIDGHKFDLRIYVAVTSIYPLVAYVFSEGLTRVASEKYSSDVDTQDAFVHLTNYSINKNNSNFIRNESMASEDFGHKWTLGALLRHLEKEGIDAKLLMIRIEDIVVKSLLSVQNRITSACRTTTPHVGTNFELFGFDILVDEQLKPWLLEVNLSPSLSCDAPLDSLVKSRLICDLFNLACVPLVNRKLAGIQPIRPKKDDDSESDNAEIETEKNKRSSPTKRGFNIKRRRVVRTAFATSPYAPDPCMRAIYR
;
A
#
# COMPACT_ATOMS: atom_id res chain seq x y z
N MET A 1 15.96 12.20 -39.13
CA MET A 1 16.79 11.61 -38.05
C MET A 1 15.93 11.46 -36.82
N ARG A 2 15.99 10.29 -36.19
CA ARG A 2 14.99 9.74 -35.24
C ARG A 2 14.84 10.63 -34.00
N SER A 3 13.66 11.21 -33.85
CA SER A 3 13.14 11.74 -32.58
C SER A 3 12.92 10.54 -31.63
N THR A 4 13.72 10.48 -30.57
CA THR A 4 13.51 9.55 -29.45
C THR A 4 12.31 10.04 -28.65
N SER A 5 11.11 9.56 -29.00
CA SER A 5 9.89 9.84 -28.24
C SER A 5 10.05 9.32 -26.81
N LEU A 6 9.90 10.21 -25.83
CA LEU A 6 9.65 9.83 -24.44
C LEU A 6 8.29 9.11 -24.41
N ARG A 7 8.32 7.78 -24.30
CA ARG A 7 7.13 6.93 -24.33
C ARG A 7 6.24 7.20 -23.11
N SER A 8 4.97 7.55 -23.39
CA SER A 8 3.85 7.68 -22.46
C SER A 8 3.86 6.62 -21.35
N PRO A 9 3.51 6.98 -20.09
CA PRO A 9 3.29 6.02 -19.00
C PRO A 9 2.24 4.94 -19.34
N PHE A 10 1.30 5.25 -20.24
CA PHE A 10 0.24 4.33 -20.69
C PHE A 10 0.78 3.23 -21.61
N LEU A 11 1.61 3.59 -22.58
CA LEU A 11 2.35 2.65 -23.44
C LEU A 11 3.34 1.79 -22.65
N GLN A 12 3.90 2.30 -21.54
CA GLN A 12 4.75 1.51 -20.65
C GLN A 12 3.96 0.49 -19.82
N LEU A 13 2.69 0.73 -19.53
CA LEU A 13 1.78 -0.21 -18.89
C LEU A 13 1.41 -1.33 -19.88
N ALA A 14 0.98 -0.97 -21.09
CA ALA A 14 0.59 -1.91 -22.14
C ALA A 14 1.76 -2.80 -22.62
N ALA A 15 2.99 -2.28 -22.66
CA ALA A 15 4.18 -3.01 -23.08
C ALA A 15 4.65 -4.10 -22.08
N ARG A 16 4.12 -4.13 -20.85
CA ARG A 16 4.48 -5.11 -19.82
C ARG A 16 3.58 -6.36 -19.83
N TYR A 17 2.55 -6.40 -20.67
CA TYR A 17 1.63 -7.52 -20.78
C TYR A 17 1.93 -8.43 -21.99
N PRO A 18 1.67 -9.76 -21.89
CA PRO A 18 1.84 -10.70 -23.00
C PRO A 18 1.14 -10.24 -24.29
N THR A 19 1.61 -10.70 -25.46
CA THR A 19 1.09 -10.26 -26.77
C THR A 19 -0.42 -10.48 -26.94
N GLU A 20 -0.96 -11.49 -26.26
CA GLU A 20 -2.41 -11.78 -26.22
C GLU A 20 -3.22 -10.71 -25.46
N TYR A 21 -2.66 -10.15 -24.38
CA TYR A 21 -3.26 -9.06 -23.58
C TYR A 21 -3.26 -7.72 -24.32
N ARG A 22 -2.26 -7.47 -25.17
CA ARG A 22 -2.19 -6.25 -25.98
C ARG A 22 -3.31 -6.17 -27.01
N ARG A 23 -3.86 -7.30 -27.44
CA ARG A 23 -5.01 -7.34 -28.37
C ARG A 23 -6.32 -6.96 -27.68
N ALA A 24 -6.51 -7.33 -26.41
CA ALA A 24 -7.71 -6.98 -25.64
C ALA A 24 -7.77 -5.49 -25.22
N LEU A 25 -6.61 -4.81 -25.16
CA LEU A 25 -6.51 -3.38 -24.87
C LEU A 25 -6.63 -2.49 -26.12
N ALA A 26 -6.51 -3.06 -27.32
CA ALA A 26 -6.52 -2.33 -28.59
C ALA A 26 -7.92 -2.04 -29.15
N ASP A 27 -8.98 -2.50 -28.46
CA ASP A 27 -10.38 -2.19 -28.80
C ASP A 27 -10.86 -0.84 -28.21
N PHE A 28 -9.97 -0.04 -27.63
CA PHE A 28 -10.24 1.35 -27.23
C PHE A 28 -9.79 2.32 -28.34
N ASP A 29 -10.69 3.22 -28.71
CA ASP A 29 -10.63 4.05 -29.91
C ASP A 29 -9.39 4.95 -29.98
N SER A 30 -8.72 4.98 -31.13
CA SER A 30 -7.38 5.57 -31.31
C SER A 30 -7.34 7.10 -31.38
N GLU A 31 -8.49 7.78 -31.39
CA GLU A 31 -8.58 9.23 -31.55
C GLU A 31 -8.49 9.99 -30.21
N GLU A 32 -8.83 9.37 -29.07
CA GLU A 32 -8.75 10.03 -27.74
C GLU A 32 -7.32 10.07 -27.16
N GLU A 33 -6.40 9.23 -27.67
CA GLU A 33 -5.03 9.12 -27.16
C GLU A 33 -4.15 10.30 -27.60
N GLU A 34 -4.41 10.92 -28.74
CA GLU A 34 -3.62 12.05 -29.25
C GLU A 34 -3.95 13.39 -28.57
N GLU A 35 -5.21 13.61 -28.16
CA GLU A 35 -5.64 14.86 -27.50
C GLU A 35 -5.09 14.96 -26.06
N LEU A 36 -5.06 13.83 -25.33
CA LEU A 36 -4.47 13.72 -23.99
C LEU A 36 -2.96 13.96 -23.96
N VAL A 37 -2.24 13.60 -25.03
CA VAL A 37 -0.79 13.78 -25.16
C VAL A 37 -0.42 15.26 -25.27
N VAL A 38 -1.19 16.04 -26.04
CA VAL A 38 -0.93 17.47 -26.25
C VAL A 38 -1.20 18.29 -24.97
N GLU A 39 -2.22 17.91 -24.19
CA GLU A 39 -2.61 18.64 -22.99
C GLU A 39 -1.68 18.36 -21.79
N LEU A 40 -1.17 17.13 -21.66
CA LEU A 40 -0.18 16.76 -20.62
C LEU A 40 1.19 17.41 -20.84
N GLU A 41 1.62 17.60 -22.08
CA GLU A 41 2.85 18.35 -22.40
C GLU A 41 2.73 19.85 -22.01
N SER A 42 1.52 20.41 -22.06
CA SER A 42 1.25 21.80 -21.67
C SER A 42 1.33 22.03 -20.15
N LEU A 43 1.15 20.97 -19.35
CA LEU A 43 1.16 21.01 -17.88
C LEU A 43 2.58 20.85 -17.28
N GLU A 44 3.58 20.38 -18.04
CA GLU A 44 4.95 20.17 -17.55
C GLU A 44 5.89 21.39 -17.65
N ILE A 45 5.47 22.54 -18.20
CA ILE A 45 6.31 23.76 -18.26
C ILE A 45 5.59 24.98 -17.69
N ARG A 46 5.52 25.08 -16.36
CA ARG A 46 5.49 26.37 -15.62
C ARG A 46 6.17 26.24 -14.25
N VAL A 47 7.48 25.97 -14.25
CA VAL A 47 8.33 26.33 -13.11
C VAL A 47 9.00 27.65 -13.41
N TYR A 48 8.59 28.66 -12.67
CA TYR A 48 9.08 30.04 -12.60
C TYR A 48 10.58 30.21 -12.92
N ASN A 49 10.86 30.92 -14.01
CA ASN A 49 11.99 31.83 -14.09
C ASN A 49 11.59 33.13 -13.38
N ARG A 50 12.29 33.49 -12.30
CA ARG A 50 12.36 34.86 -11.80
C ARG A 50 13.81 35.29 -11.73
N ASP A 51 14.16 36.16 -12.67
CA ASP A 51 15.16 37.22 -12.64
C ASP A 51 16.37 37.06 -11.70
N THR A 52 17.54 36.88 -12.29
CA THR A 52 18.69 37.73 -11.98
C THR A 52 19.42 38.09 -13.26
N SER A 53 19.51 39.39 -13.48
CA SER A 53 20.17 40.09 -14.57
C SER A 53 21.69 39.83 -14.61
N MET A 54 22.22 39.53 -15.79
CA MET A 54 23.40 40.20 -16.37
C MET A 54 23.50 39.91 -17.88
N ARG A 55 23.90 40.95 -18.61
CA ARG A 55 23.94 41.08 -20.07
C ARG A 55 25.06 40.24 -20.73
N PRO A 56 25.02 40.09 -22.08
CA PRO A 56 25.80 39.11 -22.83
C PRO A 56 27.15 39.68 -23.25
N ASP A 57 28.17 38.82 -23.28
CA ASP A 57 29.34 39.07 -24.12
C ASP A 57 29.63 37.83 -24.96
N ALA A 58 29.54 38.05 -26.27
CA ALA A 58 30.02 37.17 -27.31
C ALA A 58 31.55 37.25 -27.36
N ASN A 59 32.22 36.09 -27.47
CA ASN A 59 33.38 35.93 -28.36
C ASN A 59 33.93 34.48 -28.36
N ARG A 60 33.96 33.94 -29.59
CA ARG A 60 35.04 33.16 -30.23
C ARG A 60 35.47 31.77 -29.69
N LEU A 61 35.38 30.81 -30.65
CA LEU A 61 36.43 29.87 -31.13
C LEU A 61 37.07 28.94 -30.06
N GLN A 62 37.08 27.61 -30.18
CA GLN A 62 37.65 26.86 -31.30
C GLN A 62 37.28 25.36 -31.18
N LEU A 63 37.12 24.73 -32.34
CA LEU A 63 37.10 23.27 -32.53
C LEU A 63 38.53 22.72 -32.53
N THR A 64 38.78 21.72 -31.69
CA THR A 64 39.78 20.64 -31.84
C THR A 64 39.17 19.46 -31.05
N GLY A 65 38.78 18.32 -31.61
CA GLY A 65 39.36 17.59 -32.72
C GLY A 65 40.36 16.59 -32.17
N GLU A 66 39.88 15.50 -31.55
CA GLU A 66 40.59 14.23 -31.41
C GLU A 66 39.60 13.16 -30.93
N GLU A 67 39.29 12.24 -31.85
CA GLU A 67 38.58 10.98 -31.62
C GLU A 67 39.58 9.98 -31.06
N GLU A 68 39.34 9.45 -29.86
CA GLU A 68 39.84 8.13 -29.48
C GLU A 68 38.66 7.21 -29.17
N ASN A 69 38.56 6.18 -30.01
CA ASN A 69 37.68 5.04 -29.84
C ASN A 69 38.07 4.26 -28.57
N ILE A 70 37.22 4.32 -27.55
CA ILE A 70 37.15 3.28 -26.53
C ILE A 70 35.73 2.71 -26.58
N VAL A 71 35.65 1.49 -27.09
CA VAL A 71 34.45 0.65 -27.06
C VAL A 71 34.29 0.19 -25.61
N ASP A 72 33.60 0.98 -24.78
CA ASP A 72 33.20 0.53 -23.46
C ASP A 72 31.89 -0.27 -23.58
N GLU A 73 32.04 -1.56 -23.32
CA GLU A 73 30.97 -2.53 -23.08
C GLU A 73 29.91 -1.95 -22.15
N ILE A 74 28.64 -2.13 -22.52
CA ILE A 74 27.48 -1.80 -21.69
C ILE A 74 27.53 -2.68 -20.42
N PRO A 75 27.70 -2.13 -19.21
CA PRO A 75 27.59 -2.94 -18.00
C PRO A 75 26.11 -3.15 -17.69
N VAL A 76 25.68 -4.39 -17.89
CA VAL A 76 24.43 -4.97 -17.40
C VAL A 76 24.40 -4.89 -15.86
N CYS A 77 23.28 -4.39 -15.31
CA CYS A 77 22.76 -4.60 -13.95
C CYS A 77 23.72 -4.31 -12.76
N GLY A 78 23.49 -3.20 -12.03
CA GLY A 78 24.24 -2.82 -10.82
C GLY A 78 23.43 -2.90 -9.52
N ASP A 79 24.04 -3.54 -8.52
CA ASP A 79 23.59 -3.95 -7.18
C ASP A 79 22.81 -2.91 -6.33
N ALA A 80 21.93 -3.43 -5.46
CA ALA A 80 21.11 -2.68 -4.50
C ALA A 80 21.92 -1.88 -3.47
N GLY A 81 21.51 -0.62 -3.26
CA GLY A 81 21.64 0.13 -2.00
C GLY A 81 23.00 0.11 -1.31
N THR A 82 23.96 0.93 -1.78
CA THR A 82 25.18 1.19 -1.00
C THR A 82 24.95 2.34 -0.01
N LEU A 83 24.87 2.04 1.29
CA LEU A 83 25.02 3.05 2.34
C LEU A 83 26.51 3.08 2.75
N ILE A 84 27.24 4.14 2.40
CA ILE A 84 28.64 4.31 2.80
C ILE A 84 28.66 4.71 4.29
N ILE A 85 29.07 3.78 5.16
CA ILE A 85 29.36 4.07 6.57
C ILE A 85 30.86 3.89 6.78
N GLY A 86 31.57 5.00 7.03
CA GLY A 86 32.99 5.01 7.40
C GLY A 86 33.84 5.88 6.47
N ALA A 87 34.68 6.72 7.06
CA ALA A 87 35.84 7.26 6.36
C ALA A 87 36.80 6.08 6.15
N GLU A 88 37.14 5.80 4.90
CA GLU A 88 38.07 4.74 4.49
C GLU A 88 37.54 3.30 4.68
N ASN A 89 36.82 2.75 3.69
CA ASN A 89 36.95 1.37 3.20
C ASN A 89 35.83 1.00 2.19
N LYS A 90 36.12 0.04 1.32
CA LYS A 90 35.29 -0.48 0.21
C LYS A 90 33.78 -0.59 0.56
N PRO A 91 32.86 -0.33 -0.39
CA PRO A 91 31.42 -0.43 -0.16
C PRO A 91 31.06 -1.84 0.31
N ARG A 92 30.55 -1.97 1.53
CA ARG A 92 30.04 -3.24 2.07
C ARG A 92 28.64 -3.47 1.51
N LYS A 93 28.42 -4.64 0.90
CA LYS A 93 27.09 -5.09 0.45
C LYS A 93 26.19 -5.22 1.67
N ILE A 94 25.03 -4.58 1.64
CA ILE A 94 24.04 -4.67 2.73
C ILE A 94 23.29 -5.99 2.55
N GLU A 95 23.37 -6.87 3.55
CA GLU A 95 22.56 -8.07 3.59
C GLU A 95 21.16 -7.76 4.14
N TYR A 96 20.17 -8.51 3.68
CA TYR A 96 18.78 -8.38 4.10
C TYR A 96 18.28 -9.70 4.68
N LEU A 97 17.44 -9.62 5.72
CA LEU A 97 16.81 -10.81 6.26
C LEU A 97 15.75 -11.33 5.29
N THR A 98 15.70 -12.65 5.12
CA THR A 98 14.64 -13.34 4.37
C THR A 98 13.65 -13.97 5.34
N PHE A 99 12.36 -13.75 5.08
CA PHE A 99 11.24 -14.29 5.82
C PHE A 99 10.61 -15.45 5.06
N THR A 100 10.24 -16.51 5.78
CA THR A 100 9.52 -17.66 5.22
C THR A 100 8.38 -18.13 6.13
N PRO A 101 7.21 -18.47 5.58
CA PRO A 101 6.12 -19.09 6.33
C PRO A 101 6.51 -20.43 6.98
N ASP A 102 7.52 -21.13 6.45
CA ASP A 102 7.96 -22.41 7.01
C ASP A 102 8.49 -22.27 8.45
N SER A 103 9.02 -21.09 8.80
CA SER A 103 9.41 -20.80 10.18
C SER A 103 8.26 -21.01 11.17
N LEU A 104 7.00 -20.79 10.75
CA LEU A 104 5.81 -20.92 11.59
C LEU A 104 5.52 -22.36 12.02
N LYS A 105 5.97 -23.36 11.24
CA LYS A 105 5.83 -24.78 11.57
C LYS A 105 6.72 -25.19 12.75
N HIS A 106 7.70 -24.37 13.13
CA HIS A 106 8.76 -24.72 14.07
C HIS A 106 8.82 -23.83 15.32
N ILE A 107 7.74 -23.11 15.65
CA ILE A 107 7.65 -22.20 16.82
C ILE A 107 7.17 -22.92 18.10
N GLY A 108 6.72 -24.17 18.01
CA GLY A 108 6.15 -24.92 19.14
C GLY A 108 7.18 -25.65 20.03
N ARG A 109 6.79 -25.99 21.27
CA ARG A 109 7.61 -26.77 22.24
C ARG A 109 8.05 -28.16 21.73
N GLN A 110 7.47 -28.66 20.63
CA GLN A 110 7.80 -29.94 20.00
C GLN A 110 8.73 -29.81 18.79
N ALA A 111 9.13 -28.59 18.40
CA ALA A 111 10.08 -28.41 17.32
C ALA A 111 11.49 -28.86 17.76
N ALA A 112 12.16 -29.66 16.92
CA ALA A 112 13.56 -30.02 17.14
C ALA A 112 14.41 -28.75 17.32
N GLY A 113 15.22 -28.68 18.38
CA GLY A 113 15.99 -27.49 18.75
C GLY A 113 16.82 -26.92 17.60
N GLU A 114 17.46 -27.81 16.82
CA GLU A 114 18.27 -27.47 15.64
C GLU A 114 17.46 -26.76 14.53
N LEU A 115 16.22 -27.18 14.29
CA LEU A 115 15.37 -26.56 13.26
C LEU A 115 14.83 -25.19 13.69
N ARG A 116 14.57 -25.01 14.99
CA ARG A 116 14.20 -23.70 15.53
C ARG A 116 15.39 -22.74 15.43
N GLU A 117 16.57 -23.20 15.85
CA GLU A 117 17.82 -22.44 15.76
C GLU A 117 18.08 -21.99 14.32
N LYS A 118 17.88 -22.86 13.32
CA LYS A 118 18.00 -22.50 11.90
C LYS A 118 17.27 -21.20 11.51
N TYR A 119 16.04 -20.99 11.98
CA TYR A 119 15.24 -19.81 11.59
C TYR A 119 15.48 -18.60 12.50
N THR A 120 15.82 -18.81 13.78
CA THR A 120 16.02 -17.71 14.75
C THR A 120 17.44 -17.18 14.80
N GLN A 121 18.44 -18.00 14.43
CA GLN A 121 19.87 -17.70 14.59
C GLN A 121 20.28 -16.36 13.99
N THR A 122 19.81 -16.06 12.78
CA THR A 122 20.17 -14.79 12.11
C THR A 122 19.63 -13.59 12.88
N GLY A 123 18.36 -13.64 13.30
CA GLY A 123 17.77 -12.56 14.09
C GLY A 123 18.47 -12.34 15.42
N GLU A 124 18.82 -13.43 16.10
CA GLU A 124 19.51 -13.42 17.39
C GLU A 124 20.96 -12.89 17.25
N ASN A 125 21.71 -13.35 16.25
CA ASN A 125 23.08 -12.90 15.98
C ASN A 125 23.15 -11.39 15.71
N TYR A 126 22.19 -10.86 14.96
CA TYR A 126 22.10 -9.44 14.63
C TYR A 126 21.36 -8.61 15.70
N ASN A 127 20.87 -9.23 16.78
CA ASN A 127 20.08 -8.61 17.83
C ASN A 127 18.90 -7.80 17.26
N LEU A 128 18.17 -8.43 16.34
CA LEU A 128 17.04 -7.78 15.68
C LEU A 128 15.92 -7.55 16.69
N ALA A 129 15.31 -6.37 16.60
CA ALA A 129 14.21 -6.00 17.49
C ALA A 129 13.08 -5.36 16.71
N PHE A 130 11.86 -5.55 17.19
CA PHE A 130 10.67 -4.90 16.65
C PHE A 130 9.89 -4.18 17.73
N LYS A 131 9.09 -3.22 17.28
CA LYS A 131 8.29 -2.34 18.10
C LYS A 131 6.87 -2.30 17.54
N MET A 132 5.88 -2.41 18.42
CA MET A 132 4.46 -2.27 18.04
C MET A 132 3.84 -1.07 18.76
N ILE A 133 3.13 -0.22 18.01
CA ILE A 133 2.39 0.93 18.55
C ILE A 133 0.92 0.79 18.15
N ASN A 134 0.02 0.85 19.15
CA ASN A 134 -1.43 0.77 18.95
C ASN A 134 -1.85 -0.42 18.06
N SER A 135 -1.15 -1.54 18.19
CA SER A 135 -1.37 -2.78 17.46
C SER A 135 -0.96 -3.95 18.32
N ASP A 136 -1.74 -5.03 18.28
CA ASP A 136 -1.44 -6.34 18.86
C ASP A 136 -1.68 -7.44 17.82
N THR A 137 -1.28 -7.19 16.58
CA THR A 137 -1.44 -8.14 15.48
C THR A 137 -0.62 -9.40 15.73
N LYS A 138 -1.30 -10.45 16.25
CA LYS A 138 -0.69 -11.74 16.63
C LYS A 138 0.15 -12.35 15.52
N LEU A 139 -0.36 -12.38 14.29
CA LEU A 139 0.36 -12.98 13.15
C LEU A 139 1.71 -12.30 12.91
N VAL A 140 1.74 -10.97 12.87
CA VAL A 140 2.97 -10.18 12.69
C VAL A 140 3.96 -10.47 13.81
N LYS A 141 3.47 -10.50 15.06
CA LYS A 141 4.29 -10.83 16.23
C LYS A 141 4.88 -12.23 16.13
N THR A 142 4.08 -13.22 15.74
CA THR A 142 4.51 -14.61 15.56
C THR A 142 5.57 -14.74 14.46
N VAL A 143 5.37 -14.12 13.30
CA VAL A 143 6.35 -14.11 12.19
C VAL A 143 7.67 -13.46 12.62
N LEU A 144 7.62 -12.36 13.38
CA LEU A 144 8.86 -11.70 13.82
C LEU A 144 9.61 -12.54 14.85
N HIS A 145 8.91 -13.14 15.82
CA HIS A 145 9.55 -14.04 16.79
C HIS A 145 10.11 -15.30 16.15
N SER A 146 9.46 -15.84 15.10
CA SER A 146 9.93 -17.04 14.39
C SER A 146 11.24 -16.82 13.62
N HIS A 147 11.61 -15.56 13.39
CA HIS A 147 12.87 -15.16 12.77
C HIS A 147 13.85 -14.51 13.78
N GLY A 148 13.68 -14.80 15.08
CA GLY A 148 14.63 -14.40 16.12
C GLY A 148 14.55 -12.93 16.54
N PHE A 149 13.48 -12.20 16.21
CA PHE A 149 13.32 -10.83 16.71
C PHE A 149 12.86 -10.79 18.17
N THR A 150 13.36 -9.79 18.88
CA THR A 150 12.92 -9.45 20.23
C THR A 150 11.95 -8.26 20.21
N GLN A 151 10.85 -8.35 20.97
CA GLN A 151 9.94 -7.20 21.12
C GLN A 151 10.54 -6.21 22.11
N CYS A 152 10.75 -4.96 21.71
CA CYS A 152 11.25 -3.92 22.60
C CYS A 152 10.15 -3.00 23.12
N SER A 153 10.45 -2.24 24.19
CA SER A 153 9.51 -1.28 24.77
C SER A 153 9.16 -0.14 23.80
N ARG A 154 8.01 0.50 24.04
CA ARG A 154 7.54 1.65 23.22
C ARG A 154 8.48 2.85 23.24
N LYS A 155 9.36 2.97 24.24
CA LYS A 155 10.34 4.06 24.35
C LYS A 155 11.69 3.73 23.71
N ASN A 156 11.94 2.47 23.35
CA ASN A 156 13.23 2.07 22.78
C ASN A 156 13.42 2.68 21.38
N PRO A 157 14.52 3.43 21.15
CA PRO A 157 14.85 3.96 19.82
C PRO A 157 15.51 2.92 18.90
N SER A 158 16.03 1.82 19.47
CA SER A 158 16.83 0.80 18.80
C SER A 158 15.98 -0.41 18.41
N PHE A 159 15.28 -0.27 17.27
CA PHE A 159 14.51 -1.32 16.62
C PHE A 159 14.90 -1.41 15.13
N ASN A 160 14.48 -2.50 14.46
CA ASN A 160 14.58 -2.69 13.01
C ASN A 160 13.22 -2.47 12.34
N ILE A 161 12.14 -2.96 12.95
CA ILE A 161 10.78 -2.83 12.42
C ILE A 161 9.90 -2.12 13.43
N LEU A 162 9.20 -1.09 12.95
CA LEU A 162 8.11 -0.43 13.66
C LEU A 162 6.79 -0.77 12.97
N TRP A 163 5.95 -1.51 13.67
CA TRP A 163 4.61 -1.87 13.22
C TRP A 163 3.56 -1.04 13.97
N CYS A 164 2.81 -0.22 13.23
CA CYS A 164 1.82 0.70 13.77
C CYS A 164 0.41 0.32 13.28
N GLY A 165 -0.52 0.21 14.22
CA GLY A 165 -1.95 -0.03 13.93
C GLY A 165 -2.76 1.26 13.71
N SER A 166 -2.21 2.40 14.10
CA SER A 166 -2.81 3.73 13.89
C SER A 166 -1.84 4.65 13.15
N SER A 167 -2.35 5.77 12.64
CA SER A 167 -1.53 6.80 11.97
C SER A 167 -0.33 7.24 12.82
N VAL A 168 0.85 7.28 12.21
CA VAL A 168 2.09 7.69 12.86
C VAL A 168 2.29 9.20 12.71
N ARG A 169 2.61 9.86 13.83
CA ARG A 169 2.92 11.30 13.81
C ARG A 169 4.17 11.59 12.98
N ALA A 170 4.13 12.69 12.22
CA ALA A 170 5.23 13.13 11.38
C ALA A 170 6.56 13.32 12.15
N THR A 171 6.49 13.71 13.43
CA THR A 171 7.68 13.82 14.31
C THR A 171 8.39 12.49 14.50
N HIS A 172 7.65 11.38 14.67
CA HIS A 172 8.24 10.04 14.77
C HIS A 172 8.79 9.57 13.43
N MET A 173 8.09 9.83 12.31
CA MET A 173 8.59 9.48 10.98
C MET A 173 9.95 10.15 10.67
N ARG A 174 10.11 11.42 11.08
CA ARG A 174 11.39 12.14 10.93
C ARG A 174 12.55 11.57 11.76
N SER A 175 12.26 10.78 12.78
CA SER A 175 13.27 10.18 13.66
C SER A 175 13.75 8.79 13.20
N ILE A 176 13.07 8.21 12.20
CA ILE A 176 13.40 6.89 11.65
C ILE A 176 14.81 6.92 11.06
N GLN A 177 15.58 5.88 11.36
CA GLN A 177 16.96 5.71 10.89
C GLN A 177 17.03 4.88 9.59
N PRO A 178 18.12 4.93 8.80
CA PRO A 178 18.22 4.24 7.52
C PRO A 178 18.02 2.71 7.56
N TRP A 179 18.36 2.09 8.70
CA TRP A 179 18.21 0.65 8.92
C TRP A 179 16.82 0.25 9.45
N GLN A 180 15.96 1.23 9.72
CA GLN A 180 14.62 1.00 10.26
C GLN A 180 13.60 0.91 9.15
N ARG A 181 12.54 0.14 9.41
CA ARG A 181 11.38 -0.02 8.54
C ARG A 181 10.11 0.32 9.29
N ILE A 182 9.21 1.06 8.66
CA ILE A 182 7.90 1.45 9.19
C ILE A 182 6.81 1.12 8.18
N ASN A 183 5.71 0.53 8.67
CA ASN A 183 4.62 0.00 7.85
C ASN A 183 3.59 1.05 7.37
N GLN A 184 3.97 2.33 7.22
CA GLN A 184 3.06 3.41 6.80
C GLN A 184 3.78 4.50 6.02
N PHE A 185 3.12 5.10 5.02
CA PHE A 185 3.51 6.38 4.41
C PHE A 185 2.79 7.57 5.08
N PRO A 186 3.42 8.76 5.12
CA PRO A 186 2.74 9.97 5.58
C PRO A 186 1.56 10.29 4.66
N ARG A 187 0.43 10.71 5.24
CA ARG A 187 -0.81 11.03 4.51
C ARG A 187 -1.37 9.88 3.66
N SER A 188 -1.10 8.61 3.99
CA SER A 188 -1.78 7.47 3.35
C SER A 188 -3.31 7.51 3.50
N THR A 189 -3.83 8.30 4.46
CA THR A 189 -5.27 8.63 4.58
C THR A 189 -5.88 9.30 3.35
N GLU A 190 -5.09 9.88 2.46
CA GLU A 190 -5.58 10.39 1.16
C GLU A 190 -6.15 9.27 0.28
N LEU A 191 -5.66 8.05 0.45
CA LEU A 191 -6.11 6.85 -0.25
C LEU A 191 -7.14 6.06 0.58
N THR A 192 -7.05 6.09 1.91
CA THR A 192 -7.79 5.14 2.77
C THR A 192 -9.03 5.71 3.45
N ARG A 193 -9.17 7.04 3.53
CA ARG A 193 -10.44 7.65 3.93
C ARG A 193 -11.37 7.71 2.73
N LYS A 194 -12.62 7.28 2.91
CA LYS A 194 -13.63 7.14 1.84
C LYS A 194 -13.85 8.44 1.05
N ASP A 195 -14.08 9.55 1.76
CA ASP A 195 -14.23 10.89 1.15
C ASP A 195 -13.00 11.30 0.35
N LYS A 196 -11.81 11.13 0.92
CA LYS A 196 -10.55 11.53 0.28
C LYS A 196 -10.20 10.67 -0.92
N LEU A 197 -10.46 9.37 -0.84
CA LEU A 197 -10.28 8.44 -1.95
C LEU A 197 -11.11 8.88 -3.15
N TYR A 198 -12.41 9.06 -2.94
CA TYR A 198 -13.34 9.44 -4.00
C TYR A 198 -13.02 10.84 -4.54
N ASP A 199 -12.73 11.83 -3.68
CA ASP A 199 -12.30 13.17 -4.11
C ASP A 199 -10.99 13.17 -4.92
N ASN A 200 -10.05 12.26 -4.62
CA ASN A 200 -8.79 12.14 -5.38
C ASN A 200 -9.01 11.45 -6.74
N LEU A 201 -9.88 10.44 -6.78
CA LEU A 201 -10.25 9.75 -8.01
C LEU A 201 -11.09 10.65 -8.93
N ALA A 202 -12.09 11.36 -8.40
CA ALA A 202 -12.90 12.31 -9.15
C ALA A 202 -12.08 13.44 -9.76
N ARG A 203 -11.07 13.95 -9.04
CA ARG A 203 -10.13 14.93 -9.60
C ARG A 203 -9.31 14.35 -10.75
N SER A 204 -8.99 13.06 -10.69
CA SER A 204 -8.29 12.38 -11.78
C SER A 204 -9.23 12.12 -12.95
N ALA A 205 -10.48 11.74 -12.69
CA ALA A 205 -11.53 11.61 -13.71
C ALA A 205 -11.81 12.94 -14.44
N ALA A 206 -11.78 14.07 -13.73
CA ALA A 206 -11.92 15.39 -14.36
C ALA A 206 -10.76 15.74 -15.32
N LEU A 207 -9.60 15.07 -15.20
CA LEU A 207 -8.44 15.27 -16.07
C LEU A 207 -8.28 14.19 -17.14
N PHE A 208 -8.76 12.97 -16.88
CA PHE A 208 -8.49 11.78 -17.69
C PHE A 208 -9.76 11.03 -18.13
N GLY A 209 -10.93 11.62 -17.88
CA GLY A 209 -12.23 11.09 -18.28
C GLY A 209 -12.48 9.65 -17.82
N ASP A 210 -12.95 8.84 -18.76
CA ASP A 210 -13.43 7.48 -18.54
C ASP A 210 -12.36 6.50 -18.07
N ALA A 211 -11.08 6.85 -18.20
CA ALA A 211 -9.99 6.07 -17.62
C ALA A 211 -10.15 5.89 -16.09
N TYR A 212 -10.87 6.79 -15.41
CA TYR A 212 -11.16 6.73 -13.97
C TYR A 212 -12.62 6.35 -13.64
N SER A 213 -13.37 5.81 -14.61
CA SER A 213 -14.77 5.36 -14.46
C SER A 213 -14.90 4.00 -13.75
N PHE A 214 -14.29 3.88 -12.57
CA PHE A 214 -14.29 2.65 -11.76
C PHE A 214 -14.69 2.89 -10.29
N ILE A 215 -15.21 4.07 -9.98
CA ILE A 215 -15.96 4.34 -8.75
C ILE A 215 -17.42 4.65 -9.11
N PRO A 216 -18.39 4.22 -8.28
CA PRO A 216 -19.77 4.64 -8.45
C PRO A 216 -19.93 6.14 -8.23
N ASP A 217 -21.00 6.72 -8.78
CA ASP A 217 -21.40 8.10 -8.52
C ASP A 217 -21.54 8.32 -7.02
N TYR A 218 -21.11 9.49 -6.55
CA TYR A 218 -21.03 9.73 -5.12
C TYR A 218 -21.23 11.20 -4.74
N PHE A 219 -21.58 11.39 -3.48
CA PHE A 219 -21.73 12.67 -2.81
C PHE A 219 -21.16 12.57 -1.39
N VAL A 220 -20.64 13.67 -0.86
CA VAL A 220 -20.17 13.75 0.53
C VAL A 220 -20.97 14.79 1.29
N THR A 221 -21.73 14.38 2.31
CA THR A 221 -22.46 15.32 3.17
C THR A 221 -21.52 16.00 4.18
N PRO A 222 -21.86 17.18 4.71
CA PRO A 222 -22.88 18.13 4.24
C PRO A 222 -22.49 18.87 2.95
N ARG A 223 -21.28 18.65 2.43
CA ARG A 223 -20.70 19.45 1.34
C ARG A 223 -21.53 19.42 0.06
N ASP A 224 -22.01 18.25 -0.32
CA ASP A 224 -22.60 17.98 -1.64
C ASP A 224 -24.12 17.78 -1.59
N VAL A 225 -24.80 18.24 -0.52
CA VAL A 225 -26.23 17.97 -0.26
C VAL A 225 -27.14 18.40 -1.42
N SER A 226 -26.97 19.62 -1.96
CA SER A 226 -27.85 20.11 -3.03
C SER A 226 -27.69 19.30 -4.34
N MET A 227 -26.47 18.85 -4.63
CA MET A 227 -26.21 17.99 -5.80
C MET A 227 -26.80 16.59 -5.59
N MET A 228 -26.66 16.05 -4.37
CA MET A 228 -27.25 14.78 -3.98
C MET A 228 -28.78 14.81 -4.07
N GLU A 229 -29.43 15.84 -3.51
CA GLU A 229 -30.88 16.03 -3.57
C GLU A 229 -31.36 16.05 -5.02
N THR A 230 -30.71 16.84 -5.87
CA THR A 230 -31.04 16.91 -7.30
C THR A 230 -30.91 15.55 -7.98
N ALA A 231 -29.82 14.82 -7.74
CA ALA A 231 -29.59 13.51 -8.36
C ALA A 231 -30.60 12.45 -7.91
N MET A 232 -30.92 12.41 -6.61
CA MET A 232 -31.90 11.46 -6.06
C MET A 232 -33.32 11.79 -6.53
N GLU A 233 -33.70 13.07 -6.62
CA GLU A 233 -35.01 13.49 -7.12
C GLU A 233 -35.18 13.21 -8.61
N GLN A 234 -34.15 13.48 -9.43
CA GLN A 234 -34.15 13.19 -10.87
C GLN A 234 -34.25 11.69 -11.17
N SER A 235 -33.73 10.84 -10.27
CA SER A 235 -33.81 9.40 -10.41
C SER A 235 -35.20 8.83 -10.11
N MET A 236 -36.19 9.65 -9.73
CA MET A 236 -37.57 9.23 -9.40
C MET A 236 -37.67 8.08 -8.37
N SER A 237 -36.66 7.89 -7.52
CA SER A 237 -36.51 6.76 -6.57
C SER A 237 -36.19 5.40 -7.22
N ASP A 238 -35.89 5.35 -8.52
CA ASP A 238 -35.51 4.12 -9.23
C ASP A 238 -34.09 3.67 -8.89
N LEU A 239 -33.24 4.58 -8.40
CA LEU A 239 -31.86 4.27 -8.02
C LEU A 239 -31.73 4.18 -6.49
N THR A 240 -31.10 3.10 -6.02
CA THR A 240 -30.74 2.98 -4.62
C THR A 240 -29.33 3.53 -4.35
N PHE A 241 -29.18 4.24 -3.22
CA PHE A 241 -27.89 4.70 -2.73
C PHE A 241 -27.50 3.94 -1.46
N ILE A 242 -26.21 3.65 -1.33
CA ILE A 242 -25.60 3.11 -0.13
C ILE A 242 -24.88 4.24 0.62
N VAL A 243 -25.26 4.46 1.87
CA VAL A 243 -24.73 5.52 2.73
C VAL A 243 -23.73 4.92 3.71
N LYS A 244 -22.54 5.53 3.81
CA LYS A 244 -21.43 5.01 4.60
C LYS A 244 -20.77 6.14 5.42
N PRO A 245 -20.47 5.95 6.71
CA PRO A 245 -19.70 6.93 7.46
C PRO A 245 -18.25 6.98 6.95
N VAL A 246 -17.71 8.18 6.68
CA VAL A 246 -16.40 8.33 6.01
C VAL A 246 -15.22 7.76 6.80
N GLY A 247 -15.30 7.79 8.13
CA GLY A 247 -14.25 7.31 9.05
C GLY A 247 -14.53 5.94 9.68
N SER A 248 -15.64 5.29 9.32
CA SER A 248 -16.02 3.98 9.88
C SER A 248 -15.52 2.82 9.01
N SER A 249 -15.53 1.62 9.58
CA SER A 249 -15.12 0.37 8.93
C SER A 249 -16.01 -0.79 9.39
N GLN A 250 -15.79 -2.00 8.84
CA GLN A 250 -16.47 -3.24 9.24
C GLN A 250 -18.00 -3.26 8.98
N GLY A 251 -18.49 -2.39 8.10
CA GLY A 251 -19.91 -2.27 7.78
C GLY A 251 -20.75 -1.53 8.83
N LYS A 252 -20.14 -0.94 9.86
CA LYS A 252 -20.87 -0.23 10.93
C LYS A 252 -21.42 1.10 10.44
N GLY A 253 -22.73 1.30 10.62
CA GLY A 253 -23.45 2.52 10.25
C GLY A 253 -23.76 2.62 8.76
N ILE A 254 -23.63 1.52 8.01
CA ILE A 254 -24.07 1.47 6.61
C ILE A 254 -25.58 1.26 6.57
N PHE A 255 -26.26 2.02 5.72
CA PHE A 255 -27.67 1.87 5.41
C PHE A 255 -27.94 2.26 3.96
N PHE A 256 -29.13 1.97 3.47
CA PHE A 256 -29.57 2.32 2.12
C PHE A 256 -30.54 3.49 2.18
N ALA A 257 -30.51 4.33 1.14
CA ALA A 257 -31.39 5.46 0.99
C ALA A 257 -31.83 5.58 -0.47
N ASN A 258 -33.13 5.79 -0.67
CA ASN A 258 -33.71 6.07 -1.99
C ASN A 258 -34.20 7.52 -2.05
N LYS A 259 -34.36 8.18 -0.90
CA LYS A 259 -34.81 9.58 -0.82
C LYS A 259 -33.82 10.45 -0.04
N PRO A 260 -33.67 11.74 -0.41
CA PRO A 260 -32.74 12.64 0.29
C PRO A 260 -33.02 12.78 1.79
N GLN A 261 -34.29 12.71 2.20
CA GLN A 261 -34.71 12.89 3.60
C GLN A 261 -34.25 11.74 4.51
N GLU A 262 -33.87 10.60 3.93
CA GLU A 262 -33.35 9.44 4.67
C GLU A 262 -31.86 9.61 5.02
N VAL A 263 -31.17 10.57 4.39
CA VAL A 263 -29.74 10.82 4.60
C VAL A 263 -29.52 11.92 5.65
N PRO A 264 -28.88 11.63 6.80
CA PRO A 264 -28.53 12.66 7.78
C PRO A 264 -27.56 13.68 7.20
N GLN A 265 -27.95 14.96 7.25
CA GLN A 265 -27.16 16.05 6.67
C GLN A 265 -26.13 16.65 7.64
N THR A 266 -26.14 16.29 8.92
CA THR A 266 -25.29 16.90 9.94
C THR A 266 -23.90 16.27 10.06
N GLU A 267 -23.75 15.04 9.59
CA GLU A 267 -22.52 14.26 9.70
C GLU A 267 -21.85 14.07 8.34
N PRO A 268 -20.52 13.91 8.30
CA PRO A 268 -19.84 13.55 7.07
C PRO A 268 -20.12 12.09 6.71
N LEU A 269 -20.89 11.90 5.63
CA LEU A 269 -21.24 10.61 5.07
C LEU A 269 -20.84 10.57 3.60
N LEU A 270 -20.39 9.41 3.14
CA LEU A 270 -20.27 9.10 1.73
C LEU A 270 -21.58 8.46 1.28
N VAL A 271 -22.30 9.13 0.38
CA VAL A 271 -23.50 8.61 -0.29
C VAL A 271 -23.07 8.18 -1.67
N SER A 272 -23.24 6.91 -2.01
CA SER A 272 -22.73 6.32 -3.24
C SER A 272 -23.84 5.56 -3.94
N ARG A 273 -23.91 5.62 -5.27
CA ARG A 273 -24.83 4.78 -6.04
C ARG A 273 -24.56 3.31 -5.70
N TYR A 274 -25.61 2.56 -5.41
CA TYR A 274 -25.52 1.14 -5.16
C TYR A 274 -25.35 0.39 -6.48
N ILE A 275 -24.55 -0.67 -6.47
CA ILE A 275 -24.31 -1.51 -7.64
C ILE A 275 -25.31 -2.66 -7.57
N GLU A 276 -26.38 -2.54 -8.34
CA GLU A 276 -27.57 -3.40 -8.28
C GLU A 276 -27.41 -4.74 -8.99
N ASN A 277 -26.55 -4.82 -9.99
CA ASN A 277 -26.31 -6.04 -10.77
C ASN A 277 -24.88 -6.57 -10.55
N PRO A 278 -24.54 -7.03 -9.33
CA PRO A 278 -23.24 -7.64 -9.07
C PRO A 278 -23.13 -9.00 -9.77
N LEU A 279 -21.91 -9.39 -10.14
CA LEU A 279 -21.62 -10.77 -10.46
C LEU A 279 -21.88 -11.64 -9.21
N LEU A 280 -22.48 -12.81 -9.41
CA LEU A 280 -22.89 -13.70 -8.33
C LEU A 280 -22.15 -15.04 -8.39
N ILE A 281 -21.94 -15.66 -7.23
CA ILE A 281 -21.46 -17.04 -7.09
C ILE A 281 -22.58 -17.85 -6.45
N ASP A 282 -23.12 -18.83 -7.16
CA ASP A 282 -24.25 -19.64 -6.70
C ASP A 282 -25.45 -18.80 -6.19
N GLY A 283 -25.68 -17.66 -6.85
CA GLY A 283 -26.72 -16.70 -6.50
C GLY A 283 -26.40 -15.81 -5.28
N HIS A 284 -25.18 -15.82 -4.75
CA HIS A 284 -24.74 -14.96 -3.64
C HIS A 284 -23.85 -13.82 -4.13
N LYS A 285 -24.05 -12.64 -3.55
CA LYS A 285 -23.17 -11.48 -3.78
C LYS A 285 -21.81 -11.74 -3.16
N PHE A 286 -20.74 -11.26 -3.79
CA PHE A 286 -19.40 -11.33 -3.21
C PHE A 286 -18.62 -10.05 -3.44
N ASP A 287 -17.57 -9.85 -2.63
CA ASP A 287 -16.56 -8.84 -2.88
C ASP A 287 -15.16 -9.46 -2.84
N LEU A 288 -14.19 -8.76 -3.43
CA LEU A 288 -12.79 -9.14 -3.45
C LEU A 288 -11.97 -8.24 -2.52
N ARG A 289 -11.24 -8.87 -1.59
CA ARG A 289 -10.14 -8.26 -0.87
C ARG A 289 -8.83 -8.54 -1.61
N ILE A 290 -8.30 -7.52 -2.28
CA ILE A 290 -6.99 -7.56 -2.94
C ILE A 290 -5.94 -6.91 -2.05
N TYR A 291 -4.82 -7.58 -1.82
CA TYR A 291 -3.73 -7.04 -1.01
C TYR A 291 -2.69 -6.37 -1.90
N VAL A 292 -2.37 -5.11 -1.58
CA VAL A 292 -1.42 -4.30 -2.36
C VAL A 292 -0.32 -3.79 -1.44
N ALA A 293 0.92 -4.13 -1.73
CA ALA A 293 2.09 -3.64 -1.01
C ALA A 293 2.75 -2.51 -1.79
N VAL A 294 2.95 -1.36 -1.14
CA VAL A 294 3.71 -0.23 -1.69
C VAL A 294 5.01 -0.11 -0.92
N THR A 295 6.14 -0.14 -1.61
CA THR A 295 7.49 -0.04 -1.00
C THR A 295 8.16 1.30 -1.26
N SER A 296 7.64 2.05 -2.24
CA SER A 296 8.08 3.40 -2.55
C SER A 296 6.95 4.15 -3.24
N ILE A 297 6.83 5.44 -2.94
CA ILE A 297 5.86 6.35 -3.59
C ILE A 297 6.56 7.21 -4.65
N TYR A 298 7.87 7.43 -4.52
CA TYR A 298 8.67 8.19 -5.48
C TYR A 298 10.09 7.60 -5.61
N PRO A 299 10.39 6.85 -6.69
CA PRO A 299 9.44 6.38 -7.73
C PRO A 299 8.35 5.48 -7.13
N LEU A 300 7.15 5.43 -7.73
CA LEU A 300 6.09 4.54 -7.25
C LEU A 300 6.48 3.09 -7.53
N VAL A 301 6.46 2.25 -6.49
CA VAL A 301 6.72 0.81 -6.61
C VAL A 301 5.66 0.06 -5.82
N ALA A 302 4.77 -0.61 -6.57
CA ALA A 302 3.60 -1.29 -6.05
C ALA A 302 3.55 -2.76 -6.50
N TYR A 303 3.08 -3.61 -5.60
CA TYR A 303 2.94 -5.04 -5.79
C TYR A 303 1.52 -5.48 -5.44
N VAL A 304 0.93 -6.34 -6.26
CA VAL A 304 -0.34 -7.03 -5.95
C VAL A 304 0.00 -8.44 -5.49
N PHE A 305 -0.61 -8.86 -4.39
CA PHE A 305 -0.51 -10.24 -3.94
C PHE A 305 -1.35 -11.14 -4.87
N SER A 306 -0.78 -12.24 -5.31
CA SER A 306 -1.36 -13.23 -6.22
C SER A 306 -2.58 -13.90 -5.61
N GLU A 307 -2.69 -13.85 -4.28
CA GLU A 307 -3.84 -14.30 -3.54
C GLU A 307 -4.59 -13.14 -2.89
N GLY A 308 -5.82 -13.43 -2.51
CA GLY A 308 -6.74 -12.49 -1.88
C GLY A 308 -7.78 -13.23 -1.05
N LEU A 309 -8.82 -12.53 -0.64
CA LEU A 309 -9.99 -13.17 -0.04
C LEU A 309 -11.23 -12.78 -0.83
N THR A 310 -11.96 -13.78 -1.30
CA THR A 310 -13.32 -13.60 -1.81
C THR A 310 -14.28 -13.75 -0.64
N ARG A 311 -15.07 -12.72 -0.37
CA ARG A 311 -16.03 -12.70 0.74
C ARG A 311 -17.42 -12.81 0.17
N VAL A 312 -18.09 -13.92 0.44
CA VAL A 312 -19.42 -14.22 -0.07
C VAL A 312 -20.46 -13.85 0.98
N ALA A 313 -21.55 -13.22 0.55
CA ALA A 313 -22.73 -12.96 1.36
C ALA A 313 -23.32 -14.28 1.87
N SER A 314 -23.89 -14.29 3.07
CA SER A 314 -24.45 -15.52 3.67
C SER A 314 -25.87 -15.84 3.23
N GLU A 315 -26.54 -14.91 2.56
CA GLU A 315 -27.85 -15.09 1.95
C GLU A 315 -27.79 -14.83 0.44
N LYS A 316 -28.73 -15.43 -0.29
CA LYS A 316 -28.85 -15.23 -1.74
C LYS A 316 -29.18 -13.78 -2.08
N TYR A 317 -28.60 -13.30 -3.16
CA TYR A 317 -28.82 -11.95 -3.64
C TYR A 317 -30.27 -11.72 -4.06
N SER A 318 -30.82 -10.60 -3.62
CA SER A 318 -32.09 -10.04 -4.08
C SER A 318 -31.83 -8.64 -4.61
N SER A 319 -32.50 -8.24 -5.69
CA SER A 319 -32.48 -6.86 -6.16
C SER A 319 -33.35 -5.94 -5.30
N ASP A 320 -34.21 -6.51 -4.45
CA ASP A 320 -35.07 -5.76 -3.54
C ASP A 320 -34.28 -5.30 -2.30
N VAL A 321 -33.74 -4.08 -2.38
CA VAL A 321 -32.94 -3.45 -1.31
C VAL A 321 -33.80 -2.97 -0.14
N ASP A 322 -35.14 -3.03 -0.23
CA ASP A 322 -36.05 -2.71 0.88
C ASP A 322 -35.97 -3.79 1.99
N THR A 323 -35.38 -4.94 1.68
CA THR A 323 -35.00 -5.91 2.70
C THR A 323 -33.86 -5.32 3.55
N GLN A 324 -34.15 -5.00 4.82
CA GLN A 324 -33.14 -4.61 5.83
C GLN A 324 -32.10 -5.73 6.12
N ASP A 325 -32.05 -6.77 5.29
CA ASP A 325 -31.17 -7.90 5.46
C ASP A 325 -29.76 -7.55 4.97
N ALA A 326 -28.96 -7.05 5.92
CA ALA A 326 -27.54 -6.80 5.73
C ALA A 326 -26.77 -8.05 5.23
N PHE A 327 -27.28 -9.27 5.45
CA PHE A 327 -26.62 -10.52 5.03
C PHE A 327 -26.72 -10.81 3.53
N VAL A 328 -27.64 -10.15 2.82
CA VAL A 328 -27.80 -10.20 1.35
C VAL A 328 -26.88 -9.18 0.68
N HIS A 329 -26.90 -7.93 1.15
CA HIS A 329 -26.31 -6.79 0.45
C HIS A 329 -24.91 -6.41 0.93
N LEU A 330 -24.52 -6.77 2.16
CA LEU A 330 -23.19 -6.50 2.72
C LEU A 330 -22.40 -7.81 2.86
N THR A 331 -21.22 -7.84 2.26
CA THR A 331 -20.32 -9.00 2.21
C THR A 331 -19.27 -8.99 3.33
N ASN A 332 -19.31 -8.00 4.22
CA ASN A 332 -18.34 -7.88 5.31
C ASN A 332 -18.40 -9.12 6.23
N TYR A 333 -17.25 -9.76 6.46
CA TYR A 333 -17.12 -10.88 7.39
C TYR A 333 -17.61 -10.56 8.80
N SER A 334 -17.41 -9.32 9.28
CA SER A 334 -17.88 -8.88 10.61
C SER A 334 -19.39 -8.95 10.80
N ILE A 335 -20.15 -8.85 9.71
CA ILE A 335 -21.60 -8.93 9.67
C ILE A 335 -21.99 -10.41 9.47
N ASN A 336 -21.57 -10.99 8.35
CA ASN A 336 -21.99 -12.33 7.94
C ASN A 336 -21.61 -13.44 8.92
N LYS A 337 -20.48 -13.33 9.65
CA LYS A 337 -20.07 -14.36 10.62
C LYS A 337 -21.08 -14.60 11.76
N ASN A 338 -22.02 -13.69 11.94
CA ASN A 338 -23.07 -13.77 12.97
C ASN A 338 -24.40 -14.33 12.42
N ASN A 339 -24.52 -14.53 11.10
CA ASN A 339 -25.67 -15.21 10.51
C ASN A 339 -25.57 -16.72 10.79
N SER A 340 -26.71 -17.36 11.12
CA SER A 340 -26.80 -18.82 11.28
C SER A 340 -26.46 -19.59 10.01
N ASN A 341 -26.69 -19.01 8.83
CA ASN A 341 -26.38 -19.63 7.55
C ASN A 341 -24.90 -19.48 7.15
N PHE A 342 -24.08 -18.80 7.94
CA PHE A 342 -22.68 -18.59 7.63
C PHE A 342 -21.83 -19.86 7.81
N ILE A 343 -21.54 -20.52 6.70
CA ILE A 343 -20.61 -21.64 6.61
C ILE A 343 -19.16 -21.13 6.71
N ARG A 344 -18.45 -21.55 7.77
CA ARG A 344 -17.02 -21.28 7.97
C ARG A 344 -16.18 -22.29 7.22
N ASN A 345 -15.04 -21.83 6.71
CA ASN A 345 -13.99 -22.71 6.25
C ASN A 345 -13.32 -23.41 7.45
N GLU A 346 -13.25 -24.75 7.41
CA GLU A 346 -12.68 -25.57 8.48
C GLU A 346 -11.30 -26.17 8.13
N SER A 347 -10.82 -26.01 6.88
CA SER A 347 -9.59 -26.64 6.41
C SER A 347 -8.83 -25.77 5.42
N MET A 348 -7.50 -25.74 5.58
CA MET A 348 -6.58 -25.10 4.62
C MET A 348 -6.60 -25.75 3.23
N ALA A 349 -7.05 -27.01 3.12
CA ALA A 349 -7.09 -27.73 1.85
C ALA A 349 -8.31 -27.38 0.98
N SER A 350 -9.33 -26.73 1.56
CA SER A 350 -10.57 -26.37 0.88
C SER A 350 -10.56 -24.87 0.61
N GLU A 351 -10.17 -24.47 -0.59
CA GLU A 351 -9.99 -23.05 -0.94
C GLU A 351 -11.28 -22.38 -1.44
N ASP A 352 -12.27 -23.16 -1.85
CA ASP A 352 -13.57 -22.79 -2.44
C ASP A 352 -14.77 -23.25 -1.59
N PHE A 353 -14.58 -23.35 -0.26
CA PHE A 353 -15.63 -23.84 0.64
C PHE A 353 -16.15 -22.79 1.63
N GLY A 354 -17.48 -22.74 1.76
CA GLY A 354 -18.20 -21.83 2.65
C GLY A 354 -18.24 -20.40 2.09
N HIS A 355 -18.38 -19.42 2.98
CA HIS A 355 -18.57 -18.00 2.59
C HIS A 355 -17.28 -17.19 2.51
N LYS A 356 -16.14 -17.87 2.44
CA LYS A 356 -14.82 -17.24 2.28
C LYS A 356 -13.93 -18.13 1.44
N TRP A 357 -13.56 -17.66 0.25
CA TRP A 357 -12.68 -18.39 -0.66
C TRP A 357 -11.35 -17.65 -0.84
N THR A 358 -10.34 -18.36 -1.34
CA THR A 358 -9.14 -17.70 -1.88
C THR A 358 -9.49 -16.97 -3.18
N LEU A 359 -8.66 -16.01 -3.58
CA LEU A 359 -8.83 -15.38 -4.88
C LEU A 359 -8.55 -16.40 -5.99
N GLY A 360 -7.50 -17.22 -5.86
CA GLY A 360 -7.18 -18.25 -6.83
C GLY A 360 -8.32 -19.26 -7.04
N ALA A 361 -9.04 -19.62 -5.98
CA ALA A 361 -10.22 -20.48 -6.07
C ALA A 361 -11.35 -19.84 -6.87
N LEU A 362 -11.66 -18.56 -6.60
CA LEU A 362 -12.64 -17.82 -7.39
C LEU A 362 -12.25 -17.76 -8.87
N LEU A 363 -11.00 -17.40 -9.18
CA LEU A 363 -10.56 -17.27 -10.57
C LEU A 363 -10.72 -18.60 -11.32
N ARG A 364 -10.36 -19.73 -10.71
CA ARG A 364 -10.58 -21.08 -11.29
C ARG A 364 -12.06 -21.41 -11.45
N HIS A 365 -12.92 -20.96 -10.53
CA HIS A 365 -14.36 -21.14 -10.64
C HIS A 365 -14.93 -20.34 -11.82
N LEU A 366 -14.56 -19.06 -11.96
CA LEU A 366 -14.96 -18.21 -13.09
C LEU A 366 -14.51 -18.80 -14.44
N GLU A 367 -13.28 -19.31 -14.53
CA GLU A 367 -12.77 -19.96 -15.75
C GLU A 367 -13.59 -21.21 -16.11
N LYS A 368 -14.05 -22.00 -15.12
CA LYS A 368 -14.92 -23.17 -15.36
C LYS A 368 -16.29 -22.77 -15.88
N GLU A 369 -16.81 -21.64 -15.43
CA GLU A 369 -18.07 -21.05 -15.91
C GLU A 369 -17.92 -20.30 -17.25
N GLY A 370 -16.72 -20.31 -17.84
CA GLY A 370 -16.46 -19.65 -19.13
C GLY A 370 -16.27 -18.13 -19.03
N ILE A 371 -16.07 -17.59 -17.83
CA ILE A 371 -15.83 -16.16 -17.58
C ILE A 371 -14.32 -15.86 -17.64
N ASP A 372 -13.94 -14.77 -18.30
CA ASP A 372 -12.53 -14.38 -18.47
C ASP A 372 -11.91 -13.80 -17.18
N ALA A 373 -11.47 -14.69 -16.30
CA ALA A 373 -10.79 -14.34 -15.05
C ALA A 373 -9.48 -13.54 -15.26
N LYS A 374 -8.82 -13.71 -16.42
CA LYS A 374 -7.58 -13.01 -16.76
C LYS A 374 -7.86 -11.54 -17.05
N LEU A 375 -8.88 -11.25 -17.86
CA LEU A 375 -9.36 -9.89 -18.12
C LEU A 375 -9.81 -9.20 -16.83
N LEU A 376 -10.52 -9.90 -15.96
CA LEU A 376 -10.92 -9.37 -14.65
C LEU A 376 -9.70 -8.90 -13.85
N MET A 377 -8.65 -9.71 -13.76
CA MET A 377 -7.44 -9.34 -13.03
C MET A 377 -6.68 -8.17 -13.65
N ILE A 378 -6.68 -8.01 -14.99
CA ILE A 378 -6.14 -6.81 -15.66
C ILE A 378 -6.85 -5.57 -15.16
N ARG A 379 -8.19 -5.58 -15.22
CA ARG A 379 -9.02 -4.43 -14.85
C ARG A 379 -8.84 -4.08 -13.38
N ILE A 380 -8.71 -5.09 -12.51
CA ILE A 380 -8.39 -4.89 -11.09
C ILE A 380 -7.02 -4.23 -10.89
N GLU A 381 -5.98 -4.68 -11.60
CA GLU A 381 -4.65 -4.11 -11.49
C GLU A 381 -4.58 -2.66 -11.98
N ASP A 382 -5.30 -2.36 -13.06
CA ASP A 382 -5.45 -1.01 -13.59
C ASP A 382 -6.09 -0.07 -12.55
N ILE A 383 -7.18 -0.50 -11.90
CA ILE A 383 -7.80 0.23 -10.78
C ILE A 383 -6.77 0.51 -9.66
N VAL A 384 -5.98 -0.50 -9.28
CA VAL A 384 -4.97 -0.34 -8.22
C VAL A 384 -3.93 0.71 -8.61
N VAL A 385 -3.37 0.62 -9.82
CA VAL A 385 -2.37 1.58 -10.32
C VAL A 385 -2.93 2.99 -10.36
N LYS A 386 -4.09 3.19 -10.99
CA LYS A 386 -4.74 4.50 -11.14
C LYS A 386 -5.10 5.12 -9.80
N SER A 387 -5.55 4.30 -8.85
CA SER A 387 -5.82 4.75 -7.48
C SER A 387 -4.57 5.25 -6.79
N LEU A 388 -3.45 4.54 -6.91
CA LEU A 388 -2.16 4.98 -6.35
C LEU A 388 -1.64 6.25 -7.03
N LEU A 389 -1.77 6.38 -8.34
CA LEU A 389 -1.38 7.58 -9.09
C LEU A 389 -2.18 8.81 -8.66
N SER A 390 -3.48 8.65 -8.36
CA SER A 390 -4.35 9.76 -7.92
C SER A 390 -3.88 10.46 -6.63
N VAL A 391 -3.12 9.76 -5.80
CA VAL A 391 -2.59 10.26 -4.51
C VAL A 391 -1.07 10.47 -4.50
N GLN A 392 -0.35 9.98 -5.52
CA GLN A 392 1.10 9.91 -5.53
C GLN A 392 1.76 11.26 -5.23
N ASN A 393 1.30 12.34 -5.88
CA ASN A 393 1.87 13.68 -5.69
C ASN A 393 1.67 14.21 -4.26
N ARG A 394 0.48 13.99 -3.68
CA ARG A 394 0.16 14.42 -2.31
C ARG A 394 1.03 13.71 -1.27
N ILE A 395 1.19 12.39 -1.42
CA ILE A 395 2.02 11.57 -0.53
C ILE A 395 3.51 11.89 -0.73
N THR A 396 3.98 12.02 -1.97
CA THR A 396 5.36 12.41 -2.30
C THR A 396 5.74 13.73 -1.64
N SER A 397 4.88 14.74 -1.74
CA SER A 397 5.12 16.04 -1.11
C SER A 397 5.27 15.93 0.40
N ALA A 398 4.49 15.07 1.05
CA ALA A 398 4.61 14.83 2.49
C ALA A 398 5.92 14.10 2.82
N CYS A 399 6.22 13.00 2.10
CA CYS A 399 7.45 12.22 2.25
C CYS A 399 8.70 13.10 2.21
N ARG A 400 8.77 14.09 1.31
CA ARG A 400 9.93 15.02 1.20
C ARG A 400 10.24 15.77 2.50
N THR A 401 9.26 15.97 3.38
CA THR A 401 9.41 16.72 4.64
C THR A 401 9.38 15.84 5.89
N THR A 402 8.80 14.64 5.80
CA THR A 402 8.61 13.74 6.95
C THR A 402 9.49 12.50 6.94
N THR A 403 10.04 12.15 5.78
CA THR A 403 10.78 10.90 5.56
C THR A 403 12.22 11.22 5.12
N PRO A 404 13.17 11.30 6.07
CA PRO A 404 14.55 11.73 5.76
C PRO A 404 15.35 10.69 4.97
N HIS A 405 14.91 9.43 4.97
CA HIS A 405 15.59 8.31 4.33
C HIS A 405 14.63 7.58 3.41
N VAL A 406 15.02 7.41 2.15
CA VAL A 406 14.24 6.65 1.17
C VAL A 406 14.30 5.15 1.50
N GLY A 407 13.23 4.41 1.23
CA GLY A 407 13.18 2.96 1.45
C GLY A 407 12.98 2.54 2.91
N THR A 408 12.68 3.47 3.82
CA THR A 408 12.32 3.13 5.21
C THR A 408 10.84 2.85 5.41
N ASN A 409 9.99 3.28 4.48
CA ASN A 409 8.54 3.15 4.57
C ASN A 409 8.07 2.10 3.57
N PHE A 410 7.16 1.26 4.01
CA PHE A 410 6.39 0.34 3.18
C PHE A 410 4.97 0.31 3.73
N GLU A 411 3.97 -0.03 2.95
CA GLU A 411 2.59 -0.03 3.44
C GLU A 411 1.78 -1.10 2.72
N LEU A 412 0.93 -1.79 3.49
CA LEU A 412 0.02 -2.81 3.00
C LEU A 412 -1.40 -2.25 3.00
N PHE A 413 -2.00 -2.23 1.82
CA PHE A 413 -3.39 -1.81 1.60
C PHE A 413 -4.26 -3.03 1.31
N GLY A 414 -5.51 -2.98 1.76
CA GLY A 414 -6.55 -3.92 1.33
C GLY A 414 -7.55 -3.20 0.42
N PHE A 415 -7.55 -3.48 -0.87
CA PHE A 415 -8.52 -2.96 -1.80
C PHE A 415 -9.78 -3.82 -1.75
N ASP A 416 -10.93 -3.18 -1.59
CA ASP A 416 -12.24 -3.82 -1.60
C ASP A 416 -12.89 -3.54 -2.95
N ILE A 417 -13.04 -4.57 -3.77
CA ILE A 417 -13.53 -4.46 -5.15
C ILE A 417 -14.81 -5.29 -5.29
N LEU A 418 -15.83 -4.71 -5.90
CA LEU A 418 -17.03 -5.42 -6.34
C LEU A 418 -16.97 -5.62 -7.85
N VAL A 419 -17.39 -6.77 -8.35
CA VAL A 419 -17.47 -7.03 -9.79
C VAL A 419 -18.93 -7.06 -10.19
N ASP A 420 -19.30 -6.34 -11.26
CA ASP A 420 -20.65 -6.41 -11.81
C ASP A 420 -20.82 -7.56 -12.82
N GLU A 421 -22.06 -7.82 -13.22
CA GLU A 421 -22.39 -8.90 -14.16
C GLU A 421 -21.74 -8.72 -15.55
N GLN A 422 -21.34 -7.49 -15.92
CA GLN A 422 -20.58 -7.18 -17.14
C GLN A 422 -19.06 -7.34 -16.96
N LEU A 423 -18.63 -7.95 -15.85
CA LEU A 423 -17.22 -8.16 -15.50
C LEU A 423 -16.44 -6.84 -15.33
N LYS A 424 -17.11 -5.74 -15.01
CA LYS A 424 -16.47 -4.46 -14.67
C LYS A 424 -16.23 -4.43 -13.15
N PRO A 425 -14.97 -4.29 -12.72
CA PRO A 425 -14.65 -4.09 -11.31
C PRO A 425 -14.89 -2.63 -10.88
N TRP A 426 -15.40 -2.48 -9.67
CA TRP A 426 -15.70 -1.22 -9.01
C TRP A 426 -14.94 -1.13 -7.69
N LEU A 427 -14.19 -0.05 -7.48
CA LEU A 427 -13.49 0.20 -6.24
C LEU A 427 -14.45 0.71 -5.16
N LEU A 428 -14.64 -0.06 -4.10
CA LEU A 428 -15.52 0.32 -2.99
C LEU A 428 -14.79 1.14 -1.93
N GLU A 429 -13.64 0.65 -1.48
CA GLU A 429 -12.78 1.31 -0.49
C GLU A 429 -11.34 0.77 -0.53
N VAL A 430 -10.42 1.52 0.05
CA VAL A 430 -9.05 1.06 0.33
C VAL A 430 -8.80 1.10 1.84
N ASN A 431 -8.56 -0.06 2.42
CA ASN A 431 -8.35 -0.22 3.85
C ASN A 431 -6.89 -0.02 4.24
N LEU A 432 -6.64 0.90 5.18
CA LEU A 432 -5.35 1.03 5.86
C LEU A 432 -5.18 -0.15 6.83
N SER A 433 -4.04 -0.84 6.77
CA SER A 433 -3.74 -1.96 7.68
C SER A 433 -4.90 -2.99 7.70
N PRO A 434 -5.17 -3.68 6.58
CA PRO A 434 -6.28 -4.63 6.50
C PRO A 434 -6.21 -5.68 7.63
N SER A 435 -7.36 -6.22 8.04
CA SER A 435 -7.40 -7.19 9.15
C SER A 435 -6.52 -8.39 8.87
N LEU A 436 -5.52 -8.60 9.74
CA LEU A 436 -4.59 -9.73 9.73
C LEU A 436 -4.98 -10.81 10.75
N SER A 437 -6.20 -10.76 11.30
CA SER A 437 -6.74 -11.80 12.16
C SER A 437 -6.90 -13.10 11.38
N CYS A 438 -6.56 -14.22 12.01
CA CYS A 438 -6.64 -15.55 11.41
C CYS A 438 -7.72 -16.35 12.14
N ASP A 439 -8.98 -16.10 11.79
CA ASP A 439 -10.14 -16.70 12.45
C ASP A 439 -10.52 -18.05 11.83
N ALA A 440 -10.13 -18.30 10.58
CA ALA A 440 -10.25 -19.58 9.88
C ALA A 440 -8.88 -20.09 9.40
N PRO A 441 -8.70 -21.40 9.18
CA PRO A 441 -7.45 -21.95 8.68
C PRO A 441 -7.00 -21.33 7.34
N LEU A 442 -7.96 -21.04 6.46
CA LEU A 442 -7.72 -20.31 5.21
C LEU A 442 -7.04 -18.94 5.41
N ASP A 443 -7.44 -18.20 6.45
CA ASP A 443 -6.84 -16.90 6.75
C ASP A 443 -5.34 -17.06 7.08
N SER A 444 -4.99 -18.11 7.84
CA SER A 444 -3.60 -18.41 8.20
C SER A 444 -2.76 -18.75 6.98
N LEU A 445 -3.31 -19.51 6.02
CA LEU A 445 -2.63 -19.85 4.76
C LEU A 445 -2.23 -18.59 3.98
N VAL A 446 -3.23 -17.75 3.68
CA VAL A 446 -3.04 -16.55 2.85
C VAL A 446 -2.20 -15.50 3.57
N LYS A 447 -2.56 -15.16 4.82
CA LYS A 447 -1.98 -14.00 5.51
C LYS A 447 -0.55 -14.26 6.01
N SER A 448 -0.20 -15.50 6.36
CA SER A 448 1.17 -15.82 6.78
C SER A 448 2.16 -15.59 5.65
N ARG A 449 1.81 -16.04 4.43
CA ARG A 449 2.62 -15.81 3.24
C ARG A 449 2.66 -14.34 2.85
N LEU A 450 1.50 -13.67 2.87
CA LEU A 450 1.38 -12.23 2.65
C LEU A 450 2.36 -11.42 3.52
N ILE A 451 2.43 -11.70 4.82
CA ILE A 451 3.28 -10.94 5.75
C ILE A 451 4.77 -11.27 5.58
N CYS A 452 5.13 -12.53 5.30
CA CYS A 452 6.51 -12.87 4.99
C CYS A 452 6.99 -12.16 3.71
N ASP A 453 6.18 -12.19 2.65
CA ASP A 453 6.52 -11.53 1.38
C ASP A 453 6.55 -10.01 1.54
N LEU A 454 5.65 -9.42 2.33
CA LEU A 454 5.70 -7.99 2.66
C LEU A 454 7.02 -7.60 3.35
N PHE A 455 7.49 -8.40 4.30
CA PHE A 455 8.76 -8.12 4.98
C PHE A 455 9.98 -8.36 4.08
N ASN A 456 9.92 -9.34 3.18
CA ASN A 456 10.92 -9.55 2.14
C ASN A 456 11.02 -8.32 1.23
N LEU A 457 9.87 -7.79 0.78
CA LEU A 457 9.79 -6.56 -0.03
C LEU A 457 10.25 -5.32 0.75
N ALA A 458 9.98 -5.26 2.06
CA ALA A 458 10.46 -4.18 2.91
C ALA A 458 11.99 -4.17 3.06
N CYS A 459 12.70 -5.23 2.64
CA CYS A 459 14.15 -5.34 2.64
C CYS A 459 14.74 -4.93 4.00
N VAL A 460 14.43 -5.71 5.05
CA VAL A 460 14.89 -5.44 6.43
C VAL A 460 16.39 -5.69 6.51
N PRO A 461 17.22 -4.65 6.73
CA PRO A 461 18.66 -4.78 6.61
C PRO A 461 19.28 -5.41 7.86
N LEU A 462 20.25 -6.30 7.64
CA LEU A 462 21.07 -6.93 8.67
C LEU A 462 22.22 -6.00 9.05
N VAL A 463 21.92 -5.00 9.87
CA VAL A 463 22.94 -4.07 10.38
C VAL A 463 23.43 -4.53 11.75
N ASN A 464 24.70 -4.91 11.83
CA ASN A 464 25.33 -5.24 13.11
C ASN A 464 25.47 -3.98 13.96
N ARG A 465 24.63 -3.87 15.00
CA ARG A 465 24.53 -2.71 15.88
C ARG A 465 25.85 -2.36 16.58
N LYS A 466 26.71 -3.36 16.88
CA LYS A 466 28.04 -3.13 17.48
C LYS A 466 28.99 -2.38 16.53
N LEU A 467 28.92 -2.67 15.23
CA LEU A 467 29.75 -2.02 14.19
C LEU A 467 29.22 -0.63 13.78
N ALA A 468 27.92 -0.37 14.00
CA ALA A 468 27.28 0.91 13.73
C ALA A 468 27.39 1.93 14.88
N GLY A 469 28.14 1.62 15.96
CA GLY A 469 28.25 2.47 17.15
C GLY A 469 26.97 2.55 17.99
N ILE A 470 26.02 1.63 17.79
CA ILE A 470 24.75 1.56 18.51
C ILE A 470 24.96 0.67 19.74
N GLN A 471 24.79 1.21 20.95
CA GLN A 471 25.02 0.44 22.17
C GLN A 471 24.13 -0.82 22.21
N PRO A 472 24.71 -1.99 22.58
CA PRO A 472 23.98 -3.24 22.66
C PRO A 472 22.91 -3.20 23.75
N ILE A 473 21.79 -3.90 23.51
CA ILE A 473 20.73 -4.07 24.49
C ILE A 473 21.26 -4.92 25.65
N ARG A 474 21.26 -4.39 26.87
CA ARG A 474 21.36 -5.21 28.07
C ARG A 474 19.95 -5.68 28.44
N PRO A 475 19.69 -6.99 28.59
CA PRO A 475 18.44 -7.44 29.16
C PRO A 475 18.35 -6.86 30.59
N LYS A 476 17.27 -6.13 30.88
CA LYS A 476 16.97 -5.75 32.26
C LYS A 476 16.57 -7.03 32.99
N LYS A 477 17.28 -7.36 34.07
CA LYS A 477 16.75 -8.24 35.11
C LYS A 477 15.58 -7.52 35.74
N ASP A 478 14.47 -8.23 35.89
CA ASP A 478 13.32 -7.80 36.66
C ASP A 478 13.75 -7.76 38.13
N ASP A 479 14.09 -6.58 38.62
CA ASP A 479 14.07 -6.19 40.03
C ASP A 479 14.10 -4.66 40.04
N ASP A 480 12.94 -4.07 40.31
CA ASP A 480 12.74 -2.96 41.25
C ASP A 480 11.34 -2.38 41.06
N SER A 481 10.47 -2.85 41.94
CA SER A 481 9.20 -2.27 42.33
C SER A 481 9.38 -0.89 42.97
N GLU A 482 8.37 -0.04 42.79
CA GLU A 482 8.02 1.11 43.64
C GLU A 482 8.95 2.35 43.63
N SER A 483 8.50 3.41 42.97
CA SER A 483 7.91 4.59 43.64
C SER A 483 7.76 5.73 42.64
N ASP A 484 6.56 5.85 42.09
CA ASP A 484 6.09 7.11 41.51
C ASP A 484 5.76 8.05 42.67
N ASN A 485 6.45 9.18 42.77
CA ASN A 485 5.89 10.38 43.37
C ASN A 485 6.41 11.62 42.66
N ALA A 486 5.46 12.50 42.38
CA ALA A 486 5.57 13.73 41.62
C ALA A 486 6.53 14.74 42.26
N GLU A 487 7.16 15.57 41.43
CA GLU A 487 7.30 16.99 41.74
C GLU A 487 7.52 17.83 40.47
N ILE A 488 6.72 18.89 40.40
CA ILE A 488 6.67 19.93 39.38
C ILE A 488 7.49 21.13 39.88
N GLU A 489 8.08 21.86 38.94
CA GLU A 489 8.64 23.22 39.03
C GLU A 489 9.99 23.46 39.75
N THR A 490 10.98 23.94 38.99
CA THR A 490 11.26 25.38 38.87
C THR A 490 12.45 25.66 37.94
N GLU A 491 12.29 26.64 37.06
CA GLU A 491 13.37 27.27 36.31
C GLU A 491 14.36 28.00 37.24
N LYS A 492 15.66 27.95 36.92
CA LYS A 492 16.57 29.11 37.04
C LYS A 492 17.89 28.91 36.29
N ASN A 493 18.08 29.75 35.28
CA ASN A 493 19.30 30.42 34.84
C ASN A 493 20.66 29.71 34.97
N LYS A 494 21.32 29.48 33.82
CA LYS A 494 22.71 29.88 33.61
C LYS A 494 22.99 30.12 32.11
N ARG A 495 23.26 31.40 31.79
CA ARG A 495 23.85 31.86 30.52
C ARG A 495 25.37 31.69 30.58
N SER A 496 25.98 31.20 29.51
CA SER A 496 27.36 31.53 29.13
C SER A 496 27.64 31.23 27.65
N SER A 497 27.71 32.32 26.86
CA SER A 497 28.55 32.67 25.70
C SER A 497 28.85 31.70 24.51
N PRO A 498 29.03 32.27 23.29
CA PRO A 498 28.96 31.54 22.03
C PRO A 498 30.33 31.12 21.49
N THR A 499 30.43 29.92 20.92
CA THR A 499 31.57 29.54 20.08
C THR A 499 31.12 29.36 18.63
N LYS A 500 31.71 30.19 17.76
CA LYS A 500 31.58 30.17 16.30
C LYS A 500 32.13 28.85 15.76
N ARG A 501 31.35 28.08 15.01
CA ARG A 501 31.85 27.14 13.99
C ARG A 501 30.99 27.21 12.74
N GLY A 502 31.65 27.40 11.61
CA GLY A 502 31.08 27.80 10.32
C GLY A 502 30.16 26.77 9.69
N PHE A 503 29.16 27.28 9.00
CA PHE A 503 28.29 26.52 8.12
C PHE A 503 29.03 26.20 6.82
N ASN A 504 29.41 24.93 6.64
CA ASN A 504 29.77 24.40 5.32
C ASN A 504 28.51 23.82 4.68
N ILE A 505 27.90 24.58 3.75
CA ILE A 505 26.79 24.10 2.92
C ILE A 505 27.36 23.16 1.87
N LYS A 506 27.42 21.85 2.16
CA LYS A 506 27.60 20.84 1.11
C LYS A 506 26.25 20.56 0.46
N ARG A 507 26.08 21.01 -0.79
CA ARG A 507 25.00 20.57 -1.69
C ARG A 507 25.02 19.05 -1.78
N ARG A 508 24.03 18.38 -1.16
CA ARG A 508 23.83 16.93 -1.34
C ARG A 508 23.13 16.70 -2.68
N ARG A 509 23.87 16.13 -3.64
CA ARG A 509 23.31 15.49 -4.83
C ARG A 509 22.45 14.31 -4.37
N VAL A 510 21.16 14.35 -4.67
CA VAL A 510 20.25 13.20 -4.52
C VAL A 510 20.45 12.32 -5.75
N VAL A 511 21.03 11.14 -5.56
CA VAL A 511 21.17 10.13 -6.62
C VAL A 511 19.90 9.28 -6.61
N ARG A 512 19.27 9.12 -7.78
CA ARG A 512 18.16 8.19 -8.02
C ARG A 512 18.69 6.76 -7.96
N THR A 513 18.05 5.86 -7.21
CA THR A 513 18.37 4.41 -7.27
C THR A 513 17.12 3.53 -7.12
N ALA A 514 17.06 2.50 -7.96
CA ALA A 514 16.01 1.49 -8.06
C ALA A 514 16.10 0.41 -6.95
N PHE A 515 14.96 -0.22 -6.63
CA PHE A 515 14.82 -1.28 -5.62
C PHE A 515 14.85 -2.67 -6.27
N ALA A 516 15.64 -3.59 -5.71
CA ALA A 516 15.71 -4.99 -6.12
C ALA A 516 14.76 -5.88 -5.30
N THR A 517 14.21 -6.92 -5.93
CA THR A 517 13.54 -8.06 -5.30
C THR A 517 14.58 -9.08 -4.82
N SER A 518 14.33 -9.78 -3.71
CA SER A 518 15.24 -10.82 -3.21
C SER A 518 15.44 -11.94 -4.24
N PRO A 519 16.68 -12.31 -4.60
CA PRO A 519 16.97 -13.35 -5.60
C PRO A 519 16.74 -14.79 -5.12
N TYR A 520 16.28 -15.02 -3.88
CA TYR A 520 16.19 -16.35 -3.26
C TYR A 520 14.79 -16.75 -2.76
N ALA A 521 13.73 -16.04 -3.14
CA ALA A 521 12.37 -16.43 -2.75
C ALA A 521 11.76 -17.44 -3.76
N PRO A 522 10.98 -18.45 -3.31
CA PRO A 522 10.08 -19.17 -4.22
C PRO A 522 9.16 -18.15 -4.91
N ASP A 523 8.68 -18.47 -6.12
CA ASP A 523 7.92 -17.59 -7.02
C ASP A 523 7.13 -16.51 -6.25
N PRO A 524 7.49 -15.22 -6.39
CA PRO A 524 6.99 -14.20 -5.50
C PRO A 524 5.48 -14.08 -5.68
N CYS A 525 4.72 -14.49 -4.67
CA CYS A 525 3.28 -14.28 -4.64
C CYS A 525 2.96 -12.78 -4.68
N MET A 526 3.89 -11.88 -4.33
CA MET A 526 3.75 -10.45 -4.64
C MET A 526 4.31 -10.12 -6.03
N ARG A 527 3.42 -9.84 -6.99
CA ARG A 527 3.81 -9.43 -8.35
C ARG A 527 3.92 -7.92 -8.47
N ALA A 528 5.04 -7.42 -9.00
CA ALA A 528 5.20 -6.00 -9.28
C ALA A 528 4.25 -5.59 -10.42
N ILE A 529 3.38 -4.62 -10.15
CA ILE A 529 2.43 -4.08 -11.13
C ILE A 529 2.83 -2.68 -11.63
N TYR A 530 3.67 -1.97 -10.87
CA TYR A 530 4.15 -0.64 -11.24
C TYR A 530 5.57 -0.39 -10.71
N ARG A 531 6.42 0.20 -11.55
CA ARG A 531 7.82 0.56 -11.27
C ARG A 531 8.25 1.71 -12.13
#